data_AF-A0A510DXR7-F1
#
_entry.id   AF-A0A510DXR7-F1
#
_cell.length_a   1.000
_cell.length_b   1.000
_cell.length_c   1.000
_cell.angle_alpha   90.00
_cell.angle_beta   90.00
_cell.angle_gamma   90.00
#
_symmetry.space_group_name_H-M   'P 1'
#
loop_
_entity.id
_entity.type
_entity.pdbx_description
1 polymer ?
#
loop_
_entity_poly.entity_id
_entity_poly.type
_entity_poly.pdbx_seq_one_letter_code
_entity_poly.pdbx_strand_id
1 'polypeptide(L)'
;MQKYNEYKEGDELAKVLALLLYVQREYSYIDKLSQSASKDLALYHTREALRDYNSLLNSGKINDPEAINLSKSIRFDAVNKELAFIRAINSLPELRETVSYISASALTLAAKMKVSREYLLASNALNHLKSRGIQVSDPEKLSQELEIHKQDLSQELDVDVSAIESLSQNKSLMSYLFKKGEE
;
A
#
# COMPACT_ATOMS: atom_id res chain seq x y z
N MET A 1 -27.60 3.86 4.29
CA MET A 1 -27.13 3.49 5.65
C MET A 1 -25.62 3.33 5.58
N GLN A 2 -24.85 4.35 5.98
CA GLN A 2 -23.39 4.28 5.98
C GLN A 2 -22.97 3.25 7.03
N LYS A 3 -22.29 2.18 6.61
CA LYS A 3 -21.57 1.30 7.55
C LYS A 3 -20.48 2.14 8.19
N TYR A 4 -20.67 2.53 9.45
CA TYR A 4 -19.56 3.01 10.26
C TYR A 4 -18.58 1.85 10.36
N ASN A 5 -17.41 1.97 9.72
CA ASN A 5 -16.31 1.06 10.00
C ASN A 5 -15.98 1.22 11.49
N GLU A 6 -16.20 0.15 12.24
CA GLU A 6 -15.84 0.05 13.64
C GLU A 6 -14.32 0.30 13.74
N TYR A 7 -13.96 1.38 14.43
CA TYR A 7 -12.56 1.71 14.68
C TYR A 7 -11.96 0.64 15.59
N LYS A 8 -10.87 0.00 15.16
CA LYS A 8 -10.11 -0.92 16.01
C LYS A 8 -8.82 -0.27 16.45
N GLU A 9 -8.44 -0.53 17.71
CA GLU A 9 -7.19 -0.04 18.28
C GLU A 9 -6.00 -0.56 17.45
N GLY A 10 -5.14 0.37 17.02
CA GLY A 10 -3.96 0.06 16.22
C GLY A 10 -4.14 0.30 14.72
N ASP A 11 -5.37 0.59 14.26
CA ASP A 11 -5.64 0.85 12.85
C ASP A 11 -4.93 2.10 12.33
N GLU A 12 -4.83 3.18 13.10
CA GLU A 12 -4.23 4.44 12.60
C GLU A 12 -2.70 4.35 12.58
N LEU A 13 -2.08 3.73 13.59
CA LEU A 13 -0.67 3.37 13.56
C LEU A 13 -0.37 2.41 12.40
N ALA A 14 -1.26 1.45 12.12
CA ALA A 14 -1.11 0.58 10.97
C ALA A 14 -1.12 1.35 9.65
N LYS A 15 -1.96 2.38 9.48
CA LYS A 15 -1.94 3.25 8.29
C LYS A 15 -0.62 4.01 8.15
N VAL A 16 -0.08 4.54 9.25
CA VAL A 16 1.23 5.23 9.25
C VAL A 16 2.33 4.28 8.75
N LEU A 17 2.40 3.08 9.33
CA LEU A 17 3.39 2.08 8.97
C LEU A 17 3.20 1.57 7.53
N ALA A 18 1.95 1.38 7.10
CA ALA A 18 1.62 0.99 5.73
C ALA A 18 2.11 2.03 4.72
N LEU A 19 1.92 3.33 5.01
CA LEU A 19 2.38 4.38 4.12
C LEU A 19 3.92 4.44 4.04
N LEU A 20 4.60 4.30 5.18
CA LEU A 20 6.06 4.24 5.22
C LEU A 20 6.57 3.05 4.41
N LEU A 21 6.04 1.85 4.63
CA LEU A 21 6.40 0.67 3.86
C LEU A 21 6.13 0.87 2.36
N TYR A 22 4.95 1.40 2.01
CA TYR A 22 4.55 1.56 0.63
C TYR A 22 5.45 2.53 -0.14
N VAL A 23 5.75 3.70 0.47
CA VAL A 23 6.50 4.76 -0.20
C VAL A 23 8.01 4.55 -0.11
N GLN A 24 8.52 4.12 1.04
CA GLN A 24 9.97 3.95 1.27
C GLN A 24 10.47 2.54 0.93
N ARG A 25 9.56 1.56 0.78
CA ARG A 25 9.88 0.15 0.51
C ARG A 25 10.71 -0.53 1.60
N GLU A 26 10.58 -0.07 2.84
CA GLU A 26 11.28 -0.62 4.00
C GLU A 26 10.33 -1.26 5.01
N TYR A 27 10.64 -2.50 5.41
CA TYR A 27 9.92 -3.23 6.45
C TYR A 27 10.40 -2.88 7.87
N SER A 28 11.43 -2.03 7.98
CA SER A 28 12.18 -1.79 9.20
C SER A 28 11.32 -1.42 10.41
N TYR A 29 10.33 -0.54 10.24
CA TYR A 29 9.44 -0.14 11.35
C TYR A 29 8.46 -1.24 11.76
N ILE A 30 7.97 -2.04 10.81
CA ILE A 30 7.05 -3.15 11.07
C ILE A 30 7.78 -4.25 11.83
N ASP A 31 9.02 -4.57 11.41
CA ASP A 31 9.85 -5.58 12.05
C ASP A 31 10.24 -5.14 13.46
N LYS A 32 10.76 -3.91 13.61
CA LYS A 32 11.12 -3.34 14.92
C LYS A 32 9.93 -3.32 15.89
N LEU A 33 8.75 -2.91 15.43
CA LEU A 33 7.56 -2.86 16.28
C LEU A 33 7.11 -4.28 16.70
N SER A 34 7.04 -5.22 15.75
CA SER A 34 6.60 -6.60 16.02
C SER A 34 7.54 -7.36 16.97
N GLN A 35 8.84 -7.03 16.96
CA GLN A 35 9.87 -7.65 17.80
C GLN A 35 10.09 -6.91 19.13
N SER A 36 9.24 -5.94 19.48
CA SER A 36 9.41 -5.16 20.70
C SER A 36 9.23 -6.01 21.96
N ALA A 37 10.30 -6.16 22.73
CA ALA A 37 10.31 -6.95 23.98
C ALA A 37 9.78 -6.20 25.21
N SER A 38 9.48 -4.91 25.08
CA SER A 38 8.93 -4.07 26.15
C SER A 38 8.07 -2.94 25.57
N LYS A 39 7.18 -2.38 26.39
CA LYS A 39 6.34 -1.25 25.97
C LYS A 39 7.17 0.00 25.67
N ASP A 40 8.26 0.21 26.40
CA ASP A 40 9.17 1.33 26.16
C ASP A 40 9.84 1.20 24.78
N LEU A 41 10.23 -0.01 24.40
CA LEU A 41 10.82 -0.28 23.09
C LEU A 41 9.78 -0.15 21.97
N ALA A 42 8.56 -0.63 22.19
CA ALA A 42 7.45 -0.45 21.24
C ALA A 42 7.18 1.03 21.00
N LEU A 43 7.02 1.82 22.06
CA LEU A 43 6.82 3.27 21.98
C LEU A 43 8.02 3.99 21.33
N TYR A 44 9.25 3.55 21.61
CA TYR A 44 10.45 4.07 20.95
C TYR A 44 10.40 3.86 19.43
N HIS A 45 10.08 2.66 18.97
CA HIS A 45 9.97 2.36 17.53
C HIS A 45 8.79 3.06 16.87
N THR A 46 7.65 3.17 17.55
CA THR A 46 6.52 3.97 17.07
C THR A 46 6.90 5.45 16.92
N ARG A 47 7.65 6.01 17.87
CA ARG A 47 8.18 7.38 17.77
C ARG A 47 9.11 7.55 16.57
N GLU A 48 10.00 6.60 16.30
CA GLU A 48 10.85 6.61 15.10
C GLU A 48 10.01 6.63 13.82
N ALA A 49 9.00 5.75 13.73
CA ALA A 49 8.09 5.70 12.58
C ALA A 49 7.33 7.03 12.39
N LEU A 50 6.76 7.60 13.45
CA LEU A 50 6.03 8.88 13.39
C LEU A 50 6.93 10.05 12.98
N ARG A 51 8.21 10.04 13.40
CA ARG A 51 9.18 11.05 12.98
C ARG A 51 9.42 10.98 11.47
N ASP A 52 9.64 9.78 10.94
CA ASP A 52 9.97 9.60 9.53
C ASP A 52 8.74 9.80 8.64
N TYR A 53 7.55 9.48 9.15
CA TYR A 53 6.29 9.83 8.51
C TYR A 53 6.11 11.36 8.41
N ASN A 54 6.41 12.12 9.46
CA ASN A 54 6.37 13.59 9.41
C ASN A 54 7.36 14.16 8.39
N SER A 55 8.56 13.57 8.29
CA SER A 55 9.51 13.91 7.23
C SER A 55 8.94 13.60 5.84
N LEU A 56 8.32 12.43 5.68
CA LEU A 56 7.73 11.97 4.43
C LEU A 56 6.65 12.93 3.91
N LEU A 57 5.76 13.42 4.77
CA LEU A 57 4.70 14.37 4.41
C LEU A 57 5.22 15.64 3.72
N ASN A 58 6.42 16.10 4.09
CA ASN A 58 7.02 17.32 3.56
C ASN A 58 8.01 17.07 2.42
N SER A 59 8.28 15.80 2.09
CA SER A 59 9.36 15.42 1.16
C SER A 59 8.98 15.49 -0.32
N GLY A 60 7.69 15.64 -0.65
CA GLY A 60 7.18 15.53 -2.03
C GLY A 60 7.18 14.10 -2.60
N LYS A 61 7.57 13.09 -1.81
CA LYS A 61 7.67 11.68 -2.27
C LYS A 61 6.32 10.95 -2.31
N ILE A 62 5.26 11.51 -1.71
CA ILE A 62 3.92 10.94 -1.78
C ILE A 62 3.24 11.45 -3.06
N ASN A 63 3.40 10.71 -4.15
CA ASN A 63 2.87 11.07 -5.47
C ASN A 63 1.75 10.13 -5.97
N ASP A 64 1.62 8.95 -5.38
CA ASP A 64 0.58 7.99 -5.74
C ASP A 64 -0.80 8.39 -5.14
N PRO A 65 -1.89 8.37 -5.93
CA PRO A 65 -3.22 8.75 -5.45
C PRO A 65 -3.72 7.95 -4.23
N GLU A 66 -3.47 6.64 -4.17
CA GLU A 66 -3.86 5.81 -3.02
C GLU A 66 -3.04 6.18 -1.79
N ALA A 67 -1.74 6.43 -1.95
CA ALA A 67 -0.88 6.91 -0.87
C ALA A 67 -1.32 8.29 -0.35
N ILE A 68 -1.68 9.21 -1.23
CA ILE A 68 -2.22 10.53 -0.87
C ILE A 68 -3.53 10.36 -0.09
N ASN A 69 -4.46 9.55 -0.59
CA ASN A 69 -5.74 9.29 0.07
C ASN A 69 -5.56 8.68 1.46
N LEU A 70 -4.70 7.67 1.57
CA LEU A 70 -4.39 7.05 2.85
C LEU A 70 -3.82 8.08 3.83
N SER A 71 -2.83 8.88 3.40
CA SER A 71 -2.19 9.90 4.24
C SER A 71 -3.19 10.92 4.81
N LYS A 72 -4.15 11.37 4.00
CA LYS A 72 -5.21 12.31 4.41
C LYS A 72 -6.25 11.68 5.33
N SER A 73 -6.38 10.36 5.32
CA SER A 73 -7.35 9.62 6.13
C SER A 73 -6.84 9.29 7.54
N ILE A 74 -5.58 9.56 7.85
CA ILE A 74 -4.98 9.27 9.16
C ILE A 74 -5.52 10.26 10.19
N ARG A 75 -6.08 9.73 11.28
CA ARG A 75 -6.65 10.53 12.37
C ARG A 75 -5.68 10.59 13.55
N PHE A 76 -4.94 11.68 13.68
CA PHE A 76 -3.92 11.83 14.73
C PHE A 76 -4.47 11.79 16.16
N ASP A 77 -5.72 12.21 16.38
CA ASP A 77 -6.36 12.05 17.70
C ASP A 77 -6.53 10.58 18.08
N ALA A 78 -6.78 9.70 17.10
CA ALA A 78 -6.86 8.27 17.31
C ALA A 78 -5.46 7.65 17.45
N VAL A 79 -4.45 8.12 16.69
CA VAL A 79 -3.04 7.76 16.93
C VAL A 79 -2.63 8.03 18.38
N ASN A 80 -2.99 9.20 18.93
CA ASN A 80 -2.69 9.54 20.34
C ASN A 80 -3.36 8.57 21.33
N LYS A 81 -4.58 8.11 21.04
CA LYS A 81 -5.26 7.09 21.85
C LYS A 81 -4.56 5.74 21.77
N GLU A 82 -4.10 5.33 20.60
CA GLU A 82 -3.34 4.08 20.40
C GLU A 82 -1.99 4.12 21.15
N LEU A 83 -1.30 5.27 21.16
CA LEU A 83 -0.09 5.45 21.96
C LEU A 83 -0.37 5.33 23.47
N ALA A 84 -1.47 5.93 23.94
CA ALA A 84 -1.89 5.82 25.33
C ALA A 84 -2.27 4.37 25.70
N PHE A 85 -2.92 3.66 24.78
CA PHE A 85 -3.24 2.24 24.91
C PHE A 85 -1.97 1.39 25.07
N ILE A 86 -1.00 1.51 24.14
CA ILE A 86 0.29 0.79 24.22
C ILE A 86 1.00 1.06 25.55
N ARG A 87 0.98 2.31 26.04
CA ARG A 87 1.59 2.70 27.33
C ARG A 87 0.92 2.02 28.53
N ALA A 88 -0.39 1.80 28.46
CA ALA A 88 -1.20 1.22 29.53
C ALA A 88 -1.06 -0.31 29.64
N ILE A 89 -0.55 -0.98 28.59
CA ILE A 89 -0.30 -2.42 28.61
C ILE A 89 0.71 -2.79 29.70
N ASN A 90 0.37 -3.77 30.52
CA ASN A 90 1.20 -4.23 31.64
C ASN A 90 1.66 -5.69 31.51
N SER A 91 1.17 -6.41 30.50
CA SER A 91 1.58 -7.79 30.25
C SER A 91 2.30 -7.91 28.90
N LEU A 92 3.40 -8.68 28.90
CA LEU A 92 4.14 -8.94 27.67
C LEU A 92 3.33 -9.70 26.60
N PRO A 93 2.46 -10.68 26.95
CA PRO A 93 1.59 -11.34 25.96
C PRO A 93 0.65 -10.36 25.24
N GLU A 94 -0.03 -9.49 25.98
CA GLU A 94 -0.93 -8.47 25.42
C GLU A 94 -0.18 -7.45 24.55
N LEU A 95 1.02 -7.04 24.97
CA LEU A 95 1.87 -6.18 24.16
C LEU A 95 2.19 -6.86 22.82
N ARG A 96 2.62 -8.13 22.85
CA ARG A 96 2.97 -8.89 21.65
C ARG A 96 1.78 -9.04 20.71
N GLU A 97 0.60 -9.33 21.24
CA GLU A 97 -0.63 -9.43 20.46
C GLU A 97 -0.95 -8.08 19.79
N THR A 98 -0.89 -6.99 20.56
CA THR A 98 -1.15 -5.63 20.07
C THR A 98 -0.22 -5.25 18.93
N VAL A 99 1.10 -5.36 19.14
CA VAL A 99 2.07 -4.97 18.10
C VAL A 99 2.01 -5.90 16.88
N SER A 100 1.69 -7.18 17.07
CA SER A 100 1.47 -8.12 15.97
C SER A 100 0.26 -7.74 15.13
N TYR A 101 -0.85 -7.35 15.76
CA TYR A 101 -2.05 -6.88 15.06
C TYR A 101 -1.75 -5.61 14.24
N ILE A 102 -1.08 -4.63 14.83
CA ILE A 102 -0.69 -3.38 14.14
C ILE A 102 0.19 -3.70 12.93
N SER A 103 1.21 -4.53 13.10
CA SER A 103 2.12 -4.93 12.02
C SER A 103 1.41 -5.71 10.91
N ALA A 104 0.56 -6.67 11.25
CA ALA A 104 -0.21 -7.44 10.27
C ALA A 104 -1.20 -6.56 9.48
N SER A 105 -1.85 -5.61 10.16
CA SER A 105 -2.75 -4.65 9.55
C SER A 105 -2.01 -3.72 8.60
N ALA A 106 -0.82 -3.24 8.99
CA ALA A 106 0.03 -2.40 8.15
C ALA A 106 0.45 -3.13 6.86
N LEU A 107 0.89 -4.39 6.98
CA LEU A 107 1.26 -5.22 5.84
C LEU A 107 0.09 -5.44 4.89
N THR A 108 -1.10 -5.72 5.45
CA THR A 108 -2.32 -5.91 4.66
C THR A 108 -2.72 -4.66 3.89
N LEU A 109 -2.66 -3.49 4.55
CA LEU A 109 -2.94 -2.21 3.92
C LEU A 109 -1.94 -1.89 2.80
N ALA A 110 -0.64 -2.03 3.05
CA ALA A 110 0.39 -1.78 2.05
C ALA A 110 0.26 -2.73 0.84
N ALA A 111 -0.02 -4.02 1.08
CA ALA A 111 -0.27 -4.99 0.02
C ALA A 111 -1.50 -4.61 -0.82
N LYS A 112 -2.59 -4.21 -0.17
CA LYS A 112 -3.80 -3.75 -0.86
C LYS A 112 -3.51 -2.53 -1.74
N MET A 113 -2.79 -1.53 -1.23
CA MET A 113 -2.39 -0.35 -2.01
C MET A 113 -1.57 -0.73 -3.24
N LYS A 114 -0.64 -1.68 -3.09
CA LYS A 114 0.17 -2.19 -4.21
C LYS A 114 -0.70 -2.82 -5.29
N VAL A 115 -1.62 -3.71 -4.91
CA VAL A 115 -2.56 -4.35 -5.84
C VAL A 115 -3.45 -3.33 -6.53
N SER A 116 -3.99 -2.35 -5.79
CA SER A 116 -4.82 -1.28 -6.35
C SER A 116 -4.07 -0.44 -7.40
N ARG A 117 -2.80 -0.08 -7.12
CA ARG A 117 -1.96 0.64 -8.08
C ARG A 117 -1.66 -0.18 -9.33
N GLU A 118 -1.30 -1.46 -9.17
CA GLU A 118 -1.05 -2.36 -10.29
C GLU A 118 -2.28 -2.51 -11.18
N TYR A 119 -3.46 -2.67 -10.58
CA TYR A 119 -4.72 -2.72 -11.30
C TYR A 119 -5.00 -1.44 -12.09
N LEU A 120 -4.86 -0.27 -11.45
CA LEU A 120 -5.08 1.01 -12.11
C LEU A 120 -4.13 1.21 -13.30
N LEU A 121 -2.85 0.92 -13.10
CA LEU A 121 -1.84 1.04 -14.15
C LEU A 121 -2.14 0.12 -15.33
N ALA A 122 -2.46 -1.14 -15.05
CA ALA A 122 -2.79 -2.11 -16.09
C ALA A 122 -4.10 -1.78 -16.82
N SER A 123 -5.11 -1.25 -16.12
CA SER A 123 -6.34 -0.76 -16.74
C SER A 123 -6.07 0.43 -17.67
N ASN A 124 -5.21 1.37 -17.26
CA ASN A 124 -4.82 2.51 -18.09
C ASN A 124 -4.03 2.07 -19.32
N ALA A 125 -3.09 1.12 -19.15
CA ALA A 125 -2.34 0.55 -20.26
C ALA A 125 -3.24 -0.16 -21.27
N LEU A 126 -4.20 -0.97 -20.80
CA LEU A 126 -5.20 -1.59 -21.67
C LEU A 126 -6.03 -0.56 -22.45
N ASN A 127 -6.50 0.49 -21.78
CA ASN A 127 -7.26 1.56 -22.42
C ASN A 127 -6.43 2.29 -23.49
N HIS A 128 -5.14 2.53 -23.21
CA HIS A 128 -4.21 3.12 -24.16
C HIS A 128 -4.04 2.24 -25.41
N LEU A 129 -3.79 0.94 -25.23
CA LEU A 129 -3.69 -0.01 -26.35
C LEU A 129 -4.97 -0.01 -27.21
N LYS A 130 -6.15 -0.08 -26.56
CA LYS A 130 -7.44 -0.01 -27.26
C LYS A 130 -7.62 1.29 -28.02
N SER A 131 -7.20 2.44 -27.46
CA SER A 131 -7.29 3.74 -28.13
C SER A 131 -6.45 3.83 -29.40
N ARG A 132 -5.37 3.03 -29.49
CA ARG A 132 -4.51 2.88 -30.68
C ARG A 132 -5.02 1.80 -31.65
N GLY A 133 -6.20 1.22 -31.40
CA GLY A 133 -6.80 0.18 -32.24
C GLY A 133 -6.19 -1.21 -32.04
N ILE A 134 -5.37 -1.42 -31.00
CA ILE A 134 -4.79 -2.72 -30.70
C ILE A 134 -5.86 -3.59 -30.05
N GLN A 135 -6.20 -4.69 -30.71
CA GLN A 135 -7.15 -5.66 -30.19
C GLN A 135 -6.47 -6.68 -29.30
N VAL A 136 -7.05 -6.90 -28.14
CA VAL A 136 -6.59 -7.85 -27.13
C VAL A 136 -7.66 -8.93 -27.04
N SER A 137 -7.36 -10.13 -27.54
CA SER A 137 -8.29 -11.25 -27.67
C SER A 137 -8.33 -12.16 -26.44
N ASP A 138 -7.28 -12.14 -25.63
CA ASP A 138 -7.10 -13.03 -24.48
C ASP A 138 -6.01 -12.46 -23.54
N PRO A 139 -5.88 -13.00 -22.31
CA PRO A 139 -4.89 -12.55 -21.33
C PRO A 139 -3.44 -12.67 -21.82
N GLU A 140 -3.09 -13.73 -22.55
CA GLU A 140 -1.74 -13.93 -23.10
C GLU A 140 -1.39 -12.86 -24.14
N LYS A 141 -2.35 -12.51 -25.00
CA LYS A 141 -2.22 -11.45 -25.98
C LYS A 141 -2.04 -10.10 -25.29
N LEU A 142 -2.79 -9.84 -24.21
CA LEU A 142 -2.60 -8.62 -23.42
C LEU A 142 -1.17 -8.52 -22.88
N SER A 143 -0.65 -9.60 -22.27
CA SER A 143 0.72 -9.66 -21.80
C SER A 143 1.73 -9.35 -22.92
N GLN A 144 1.54 -9.92 -24.11
CA GLN A 144 2.41 -9.69 -25.26
C GLN A 144 2.37 -8.23 -25.73
N GLU A 145 1.18 -7.65 -25.87
CA GLU A 145 1.03 -6.26 -26.32
C GLU A 145 1.61 -5.26 -25.32
N LEU A 146 1.45 -5.50 -24.01
CA LEU A 146 2.12 -4.71 -22.98
C LEU A 146 3.64 -4.77 -23.10
N GLU A 147 4.20 -5.95 -23.38
CA GLU A 147 5.64 -6.15 -23.55
C GLU A 147 6.18 -5.47 -24.82
N ILE A 148 5.45 -5.57 -25.94
CA ILE A 148 5.80 -4.93 -27.22
C ILE A 148 5.79 -3.41 -27.08
N HIS A 149 4.78 -2.86 -26.41
CA HIS A 149 4.57 -1.41 -26.29
C HIS A 149 5.09 -0.80 -24.99
N LYS A 150 5.92 -1.52 -24.22
CA LYS A 150 6.33 -1.09 -22.87
C LYS A 150 7.05 0.26 -22.80
N GLN A 151 7.82 0.62 -23.83
CA GLN A 151 8.52 1.91 -23.89
C GLN A 151 7.53 3.07 -24.10
N ASP A 152 6.63 2.92 -25.06
CA ASP A 152 5.58 3.90 -25.32
C ASP A 152 4.65 4.07 -24.12
N LEU A 153 4.22 2.95 -23.52
CA LEU A 153 3.36 2.95 -22.33
C LEU A 153 4.05 3.60 -21.13
N SER A 154 5.35 3.35 -20.95
CA SER A 154 6.16 3.97 -19.90
C SER A 154 6.17 5.50 -20.03
N GLN A 155 6.37 6.02 -21.25
CA GLN A 155 6.39 7.46 -21.50
C GLN A 155 5.01 8.11 -21.32
N GLU A 156 3.97 7.50 -21.89
CA GLU A 156 2.61 8.06 -21.89
C GLU A 156 1.95 8.02 -20.51
N LEU A 157 2.24 6.97 -19.73
CA LEU A 157 1.69 6.79 -18.38
C LEU A 157 2.59 7.36 -17.28
N ASP A 158 3.73 7.95 -17.64
CA ASP A 158 4.74 8.48 -16.70
C ASP A 158 5.14 7.46 -15.62
N VAL A 159 5.51 6.26 -16.06
CA VAL A 159 5.96 5.17 -15.17
C VAL A 159 7.24 4.52 -15.69
N ASP A 160 8.00 3.89 -14.82
CA ASP A 160 9.17 3.11 -15.22
C ASP A 160 8.78 1.94 -16.14
N VAL A 161 9.60 1.67 -17.16
CA VAL A 161 9.44 0.51 -18.06
C VAL A 161 9.31 -0.81 -17.28
N SER A 162 10.09 -0.96 -16.19
CA SER A 162 10.05 -2.13 -15.32
C SER A 162 8.69 -2.36 -14.64
N ALA A 163 7.90 -1.30 -14.43
CA ALA A 163 6.54 -1.43 -13.93
C ALA A 163 5.64 -2.09 -14.99
N ILE A 164 5.77 -1.71 -16.27
CA ILE A 164 5.03 -2.33 -17.37
C ILE A 164 5.45 -3.78 -17.58
N GLU A 165 6.75 -4.09 -17.50
CA GLU A 165 7.26 -5.47 -17.55
C GLU A 165 6.71 -6.32 -16.39
N SER A 166 6.65 -5.76 -15.19
CA SER A 166 6.08 -6.46 -14.04
C SER A 166 4.58 -6.74 -14.23
N LEU A 167 3.85 -5.83 -14.88
CA LEU A 167 2.45 -6.03 -15.22
C LEU A 167 2.27 -7.11 -16.29
N SER A 168 3.07 -7.09 -17.36
CA SER A 168 2.98 -8.06 -18.46
C SER A 168 3.17 -9.50 -17.96
N GLN A 169 3.95 -9.69 -16.90
CA GLN A 169 4.20 -10.99 -16.26
C GLN A 169 3.11 -11.44 -15.29
N ASN A 170 2.20 -10.55 -14.87
CA ASN A 170 1.16 -10.86 -13.89
C ASN A 170 -0.09 -11.50 -14.54
N LYS A 171 0.00 -12.81 -14.81
CA LYS A 171 -1.07 -13.60 -15.46
C LYS A 171 -2.44 -13.48 -14.79
N SER A 172 -2.47 -13.48 -13.45
CA SER A 172 -3.71 -13.36 -12.68
C SER A 172 -4.38 -12.01 -12.92
N LEU A 173 -3.60 -10.93 -12.95
CA LEU A 173 -4.11 -9.58 -13.22
C LEU A 173 -4.61 -9.46 -14.67
N MET A 174 -3.87 -9.99 -15.65
CA MET A 174 -4.29 -9.97 -17.05
C MET A 174 -5.62 -10.72 -17.25
N SER A 175 -5.73 -11.90 -16.64
CA SER A 175 -6.96 -12.71 -16.67
C SER A 175 -8.15 -11.97 -16.04
N TYR A 176 -7.90 -11.25 -14.93
CA TYR A 176 -8.92 -10.46 -14.27
C TYR A 176 -9.38 -9.26 -15.12
N LEU A 177 -8.44 -8.51 -15.70
CA LEU A 177 -8.73 -7.35 -16.55
C LEU A 177 -9.49 -7.72 -17.81
N PHE A 178 -9.11 -8.85 -18.43
CA PHE A 178 -9.78 -9.34 -19.62
C PHE A 178 -11.25 -9.64 -19.32
N LYS A 179 -11.53 -10.45 -18.29
CA LYS A 179 -12.92 -10.78 -17.88
C LYS A 179 -13.76 -9.55 -17.56
N LYS A 180 -13.18 -8.58 -16.85
CA LYS A 180 -13.89 -7.34 -16.48
C LYS A 180 -14.14 -6.42 -17.67
N GLY A 181 -13.33 -6.50 -18.72
CA GLY A 181 -13.51 -5.72 -19.94
C GLY A 181 -14.60 -6.26 -20.89
N GLU A 182 -15.12 -7.47 -20.62
CA GLU A 182 -16.25 -8.08 -21.34
C GLU A 182 -17.62 -7.79 -20.67
N GLU A 183 -17.62 -7.30 -19.42
CA GLU A 183 -18.81 -6.88 -18.66
C GLU A 183 -19.24 -5.43 -18.98
#